data_AF-A0A3S3QM66-F1
#
_entry.id   AF-A0A3S3QM66-F1
#
_cell.length_a   1.000
_cell.length_b   1.000
_cell.length_c   1.000
_cell.angle_alpha   90.00
_cell.angle_beta   90.00
_cell.angle_gamma   90.00
#
_symmetry.space_group_name_H-M   'P 1'
#
loop_
_entity.id
_entity.type
_entity.pdbx_description
1 polymer ?
#
loop_
_entity_poly.entity_id
_entity_poly.type
_entity_poly.pdbx_seq_one_letter_code
_entity_poly.pdbx_strand_id
1 'polypeptide(L)'
;MSTVFIKKRVHALLISFVMVSCGLSTYFCDVLYAADDEIDFLDDAYYDAPREEDAVNDPFEGINRAVFTFNDYALMWILNPIATEYSQIVPSDIRGSVANFFYNLQEPVRIINTLLQSRFSDTGTLLARFAVNSIGGVAGLGDPAALMGLQRIGASFGQTLDTWGVPDGIFL
;
A
#
# COMPACT_ATOMS: atom_id res chain seq x y z
N MET A 1 17.13 12.26 -57.43
CA MET A 1 16.16 11.13 -57.46
C MET A 1 16.09 10.46 -56.07
N SER A 2 15.93 11.24 -54.99
CA SER A 2 16.06 10.71 -53.61
C SER A 2 14.96 11.21 -52.66
N THR A 3 14.33 12.35 -52.96
CA THR A 3 13.25 12.95 -52.15
C THR A 3 11.90 12.25 -52.33
N VAL A 4 11.64 11.65 -53.49
CA VAL A 4 10.39 10.90 -53.79
C VAL A 4 10.31 9.57 -53.01
N PHE A 5 11.45 8.90 -52.82
CA PHE A 5 11.54 7.65 -52.07
C PHE A 5 11.31 7.84 -50.57
N ILE A 6 11.80 8.95 -50.02
CA ILE A 6 11.61 9.32 -48.61
C ILE A 6 10.14 9.67 -48.35
N LYS A 7 9.49 10.43 -49.24
CA LYS A 7 8.09 10.82 -49.08
C LYS A 7 7.13 9.61 -49.12
N LYS A 8 7.41 8.62 -49.98
CA LYS A 8 6.66 7.34 -50.04
C LYS A 8 6.83 6.49 -48.77
N ARG A 9 8.05 6.40 -48.21
CA ARG A 9 8.31 5.64 -46.98
C ARG A 9 7.68 6.28 -45.75
N VAL A 10 7.66 7.61 -45.66
CA VAL A 10 7.01 8.34 -44.54
C VAL A 10 5.48 8.19 -44.60
N HIS A 11 4.87 8.22 -45.78
CA HIS A 11 3.42 7.99 -45.91
C HIS A 11 3.03 6.55 -45.56
N ALA A 12 3.84 5.56 -45.94
CA ALA A 12 3.60 4.17 -45.57
C ALA A 12 3.66 3.94 -44.05
N LEU A 13 4.61 4.60 -43.35
CA LEU A 13 4.72 4.52 -41.89
C LEU A 13 3.58 5.26 -41.16
N LEU A 14 3.10 6.39 -41.70
CA LEU A 14 1.94 7.09 -41.16
C LEU A 14 0.65 6.27 -41.30
N ILE A 15 0.45 5.63 -42.45
CA ILE A 15 -0.72 4.78 -42.69
C ILE A 15 -0.70 3.54 -41.77
N SER A 16 0.47 2.93 -41.54
CA SER A 16 0.58 1.83 -40.57
C SER A 16 0.33 2.29 -39.13
N PHE A 17 0.80 3.49 -38.76
CA PHE A 17 0.56 4.04 -37.42
C PHE A 17 -0.91 4.39 -37.17
N VAL A 18 -1.62 4.93 -38.17
CA VAL A 18 -3.07 5.22 -38.10
C VAL A 18 -3.89 3.93 -38.01
N MET A 19 -3.50 2.85 -38.71
CA MET A 19 -4.18 1.56 -38.62
C MET A 19 -3.97 0.86 -37.26
N VAL A 20 -2.77 0.98 -36.67
CA VAL A 20 -2.49 0.44 -35.32
C VAL A 20 -3.27 1.21 -34.24
N SER A 21 -3.35 2.54 -34.36
CA SER A 21 -4.16 3.39 -33.48
C SER A 21 -5.66 3.07 -33.58
N CYS A 22 -6.18 2.84 -34.79
CA CYS A 22 -7.57 2.47 -35.02
C CYS A 22 -7.90 1.07 -34.44
N GLY A 23 -7.01 0.10 -34.61
CA GLY A 23 -7.18 -1.25 -34.05
C GLY A 23 -7.18 -1.27 -32.51
N LEU A 24 -6.31 -0.48 -31.88
CA LEU A 24 -6.27 -0.34 -30.41
C LEU A 24 -7.55 0.28 -29.85
N SER A 25 -8.21 1.20 -30.57
CA SER A 25 -9.47 1.78 -30.12
C SER A 25 -10.59 0.75 -30.02
N THR A 26 -10.65 -0.24 -30.92
CA THR A 26 -11.63 -1.33 -30.86
C THR A 26 -11.34 -2.30 -29.71
N TYR A 27 -10.08 -2.69 -29.50
CA TYR A 27 -9.70 -3.52 -28.36
C TYR A 27 -9.91 -2.82 -27.01
N PHE A 28 -9.68 -1.52 -26.95
CA PHE A 28 -9.90 -0.73 -25.74
C PHE A 28 -11.40 -0.53 -25.44
N CYS A 29 -12.25 -0.50 -26.48
CA CYS A 29 -13.71 -0.45 -26.33
C CYS A 29 -14.27 -1.75 -25.75
N ASP A 30 -13.77 -2.91 -26.20
CA ASP A 30 -14.17 -4.21 -25.65
C ASP A 30 -13.74 -4.36 -24.18
N VAL A 31 -12.56 -3.84 -23.80
CA VAL A 31 -12.09 -3.83 -22.40
C VAL A 31 -12.89 -2.85 -21.53
N LEU A 32 -13.30 -1.69 -22.06
CA LEU A 32 -14.12 -0.74 -21.32
C LEU A 32 -15.55 -1.24 -21.10
N TYR A 33 -16.11 -2.00 -22.06
CA TYR A 33 -17.45 -2.58 -21.95
C TYR A 33 -17.51 -3.75 -20.96
N ALA A 34 -16.39 -4.47 -20.78
CA ALA A 34 -16.25 -5.47 -19.71
C ALA A 34 -16.02 -4.87 -18.31
N ALA A 35 -15.86 -3.54 -18.20
CA ALA A 35 -15.58 -2.86 -16.94
C ALA A 35 -16.79 -2.14 -16.32
N ASP A 36 -17.96 -2.19 -16.97
CA ASP A 36 -19.24 -1.64 -16.47
C ASP A 36 -20.18 -2.73 -15.94
N ASP A 37 -19.61 -3.85 -15.43
CA ASP A 37 -20.37 -4.75 -14.57
C ASP A 37 -20.51 -4.08 -13.20
N GLU A 38 -21.63 -3.40 -12.99
CA GLU A 38 -22.10 -3.03 -11.67
C GLU A 38 -22.21 -4.34 -10.86
N ILE A 39 -21.35 -4.50 -9.84
CA ILE A 39 -21.35 -5.68 -8.98
C ILE A 39 -22.69 -5.71 -8.25
N ASP A 40 -23.64 -6.47 -8.77
CA ASP A 40 -24.92 -6.70 -8.12
C ASP A 40 -24.71 -7.65 -6.95
N PHE A 41 -24.51 -7.08 -5.77
CA PHE A 41 -24.33 -7.83 -4.52
C PHE A 41 -25.56 -8.69 -4.14
N LEU A 42 -26.67 -8.56 -4.86
CA LEU A 42 -27.89 -9.38 -4.72
C LEU A 42 -28.04 -10.43 -5.83
N ASP A 43 -27.09 -10.55 -6.75
CA ASP A 43 -27.07 -11.63 -7.73
C ASP A 43 -26.60 -12.93 -7.05
N ASP A 44 -27.49 -13.92 -7.03
CA ASP A 44 -27.21 -15.24 -6.48
C ASP A 44 -26.01 -15.91 -7.19
N ALA A 45 -25.74 -15.55 -8.45
CA ALA A 45 -24.58 -16.05 -9.21
C ALA A 45 -23.23 -15.61 -8.62
N TYR A 46 -23.19 -14.50 -7.88
CA TYR A 46 -21.98 -14.05 -7.17
C TYR A 46 -21.65 -14.96 -5.98
N TYR A 47 -22.66 -15.45 -5.26
CA TYR A 47 -22.47 -16.36 -4.12
C TYR A 47 -22.26 -17.83 -4.54
N ASP A 48 -22.81 -18.23 -5.70
CA ASP A 48 -22.63 -19.57 -6.27
C ASP A 48 -21.37 -19.73 -7.12
N ALA A 49 -20.59 -18.66 -7.30
CA ALA A 49 -19.27 -18.77 -7.90
C ALA A 49 -18.39 -19.69 -7.03
N PRO A 50 -17.75 -20.73 -7.60
CA PRO A 50 -16.84 -21.57 -6.84
C PRO A 50 -15.72 -20.68 -6.31
N ARG A 51 -15.72 -20.43 -5.00
CA ARG A 51 -14.56 -19.82 -4.34
C ARG A 51 -13.43 -20.82 -4.50
N GLU A 52 -12.39 -20.42 -5.22
CA GLU A 52 -11.09 -21.09 -5.15
C GLU A 52 -10.60 -20.89 -3.71
N GLU A 53 -11.03 -21.80 -2.82
CA GLU A 53 -10.41 -21.97 -1.52
C GLU A 53 -9.05 -22.58 -1.78
N ASP A 54 -8.10 -21.72 -2.15
CA ASP A 54 -6.69 -22.01 -2.01
C ASP A 54 -6.45 -22.24 -0.52
N ALA A 55 -6.58 -23.50 -0.10
CA ALA A 55 -6.18 -23.93 1.22
C ALA A 55 -4.66 -23.72 1.29
N VAL A 56 -4.26 -22.53 1.72
CA VAL A 56 -2.87 -22.21 2.06
C VAL A 56 -2.50 -23.13 3.20
N ASN A 57 -1.90 -24.27 2.85
CA ASN A 57 -1.54 -25.31 3.78
C ASN A 57 -0.34 -24.82 4.60
N ASP A 58 -0.65 -24.15 5.72
CA ASP A 58 0.34 -23.74 6.71
C ASP A 58 0.70 -24.94 7.59
N PRO A 59 1.95 -25.46 7.53
CA PRO A 59 2.38 -26.61 8.33
C PRO A 59 2.20 -26.43 9.84
N PHE A 60 2.11 -25.19 10.33
CA PHE A 60 2.02 -24.86 11.76
C PHE A 60 0.65 -24.35 12.20
N GLU A 61 -0.40 -24.56 11.41
CA GLU A 61 -1.77 -24.10 11.71
C GLU A 61 -2.22 -24.43 13.15
N GLY A 62 -1.95 -25.64 13.64
CA GLY A 62 -2.34 -26.05 14.99
C GLY A 62 -1.67 -25.25 16.11
N ILE A 63 -0.39 -24.90 15.96
CA ILE A 63 0.33 -24.07 16.93
C ILE A 63 -0.16 -22.63 16.84
N ASN A 64 -0.29 -22.10 15.62
CA ASN A 64 -0.73 -20.73 15.37
C ASN A 64 -2.14 -20.50 15.94
N ARG A 65 -3.06 -21.45 15.76
CA ARG A 65 -4.40 -21.40 16.37
C ARG A 65 -4.36 -21.47 17.89
N ALA A 66 -3.52 -22.32 18.48
CA ALA A 66 -3.40 -22.41 19.93
C ALA A 66 -2.88 -21.09 20.54
N VAL A 67 -1.81 -20.53 19.97
CA VAL A 67 -1.24 -19.23 20.38
C VAL A 67 -2.25 -18.11 20.14
N PHE A 68 -2.96 -18.12 19.02
CA PHE A 68 -4.00 -17.16 18.72
C PHE A 68 -5.11 -17.18 19.78
N THR A 69 -5.63 -18.36 20.14
CA THR A 69 -6.65 -18.45 21.20
C THR A 69 -6.13 -17.95 22.54
N PHE A 70 -4.89 -18.27 22.92
CA PHE A 70 -4.28 -17.74 24.13
C PHE A 70 -4.18 -16.20 24.11
N ASN A 71 -3.70 -15.64 23.00
CA ASN A 71 -3.59 -14.19 22.82
C ASN A 71 -4.96 -13.51 22.85
N ASP A 72 -5.99 -14.13 22.27
CA ASP A 72 -7.36 -13.62 22.27
C ASP A 72 -7.93 -13.57 23.70
N TYR A 73 -7.78 -14.64 24.48
CA TYR A 73 -8.15 -14.63 25.90
C TYR A 73 -7.37 -13.58 26.68
N ALA A 74 -6.04 -13.49 26.51
CA ALA A 74 -5.23 -12.47 27.19
C ALA A 74 -5.66 -11.04 26.80
N LEU A 75 -5.98 -10.82 25.53
CA LEU A 75 -6.44 -9.54 25.02
C LEU A 75 -7.78 -9.15 25.65
N MET A 76 -8.76 -10.05 25.64
CA MET A 76 -10.10 -9.79 26.18
C MET A 76 -10.10 -9.54 27.68
N TRP A 77 -9.36 -10.36 28.45
CA TRP A 77 -9.46 -10.35 29.91
C TRP A 77 -8.44 -9.45 30.61
N ILE A 78 -7.28 -9.20 30.00
CA ILE A 78 -6.18 -8.47 30.64
C ILE A 78 -5.89 -7.17 29.89
N LEU A 79 -5.58 -7.24 28.61
CA LEU A 79 -5.09 -6.06 27.88
C LEU A 79 -6.20 -5.03 27.63
N ASN A 80 -7.40 -5.46 27.24
CA ASN A 80 -8.54 -4.58 26.97
C ASN A 80 -8.97 -3.75 28.20
N PRO A 81 -9.18 -4.32 29.40
CA PRO A 81 -9.54 -3.50 30.57
C PRO A 81 -8.43 -2.51 30.94
N ILE A 82 -7.15 -2.94 30.89
CA ILE A 82 -6.00 -2.07 31.17
C ILE A 82 -5.93 -0.92 30.15
N ALA A 83 -6.10 -1.22 28.86
CA ALA A 83 -6.08 -0.21 27.80
C ALA A 83 -7.24 0.78 27.97
N THR A 84 -8.43 0.30 28.36
CA THR A 84 -9.59 1.14 28.64
C THR A 84 -9.32 2.09 29.80
N GLU A 85 -8.80 1.59 30.92
CA GLU A 85 -8.46 2.40 32.09
C GLU A 85 -7.35 3.42 31.77
N TYR A 86 -6.30 3.00 31.04
CA TYR A 86 -5.26 3.91 30.54
C TYR A 86 -5.84 5.03 29.67
N SER A 87 -6.77 4.69 28.78
CA SER A 87 -7.42 5.66 27.89
C SER A 87 -8.31 6.68 28.62
N GLN A 88 -8.83 6.31 29.80
CA GLN A 88 -9.61 7.18 30.66
C GLN A 88 -8.71 8.12 31.48
N ILE A 89 -7.57 7.63 31.95
CA ILE A 89 -6.63 8.42 32.76
C ILE A 89 -5.84 9.41 31.89
N VAL A 90 -5.40 8.99 30.70
CA VAL A 90 -4.53 9.80 29.84
C VAL A 90 -5.35 10.52 28.76
N PRO A 91 -5.33 11.87 28.71
CA PRO A 91 -5.99 12.65 27.66
C PRO A 91 -5.59 12.23 26.25
N SER A 92 -6.49 12.39 25.29
CA SER A 92 -6.26 12.11 23.86
C SER A 92 -5.03 12.82 23.32
N ASP A 93 -4.79 14.05 23.76
CA ASP A 93 -3.72 14.92 23.22
C ASP A 93 -2.33 14.37 23.57
N ILE A 94 -2.15 13.92 24.83
CA ILE A 94 -0.90 13.32 25.29
C ILE A 94 -0.67 11.98 24.59
N ARG A 95 -1.71 11.14 24.47
CA ARG A 95 -1.62 9.86 23.75
C ARG A 95 -1.22 10.06 22.28
N GLY A 96 -1.83 11.04 21.63
CA GLY A 96 -1.52 11.42 20.25
C GLY A 96 -0.09 11.91 20.09
N SER A 97 0.39 12.77 21.01
CA SER A 97 1.77 13.28 20.96
C SER A 97 2.82 12.19 21.18
N VAL A 98 2.59 11.27 22.12
CA VAL A 98 3.48 10.12 22.33
C VAL A 98 3.49 9.21 21.10
N ALA A 99 2.32 8.92 20.52
CA ALA A 99 2.24 8.14 19.29
C ALA A 99 3.01 8.82 18.15
N ASN A 100 2.83 10.13 17.93
CA ASN A 100 3.53 10.89 16.91
C ASN A 100 5.06 10.85 17.09
N PHE A 101 5.53 10.93 18.34
CA PHE A 101 6.95 10.84 18.65
C PHE A 101 7.54 9.49 18.22
N PHE A 102 6.87 8.38 18.55
CA PHE A 102 7.31 7.05 18.11
C PHE A 102 7.21 6.88 16.59
N TYR A 103 6.20 7.45 15.94
CA TYR A 103 6.12 7.48 14.48
C TYR A 103 7.32 8.22 13.88
N ASN A 104 7.65 9.41 14.39
CA ASN A 104 8.78 10.21 13.92
C ASN A 104 10.13 9.48 14.08
N LEU A 105 10.31 8.73 15.18
CA LEU A 105 11.50 7.92 15.41
C LEU A 105 11.67 6.77 14.42
N GLN A 106 10.57 6.28 13.83
CA GLN A 106 10.61 5.23 12.81
C GLN A 106 10.83 5.79 11.39
N GLU A 107 10.64 7.10 11.16
CA GLU A 107 10.79 7.71 9.84
C GLU A 107 12.17 7.48 9.20
N PRO A 108 13.32 7.56 9.91
CA PRO A 108 14.63 7.27 9.33
C PRO A 108 14.73 5.84 8.76
N VAL A 109 14.15 4.86 9.46
CA VAL A 109 14.12 3.47 8.98
C VAL A 109 13.24 3.35 7.74
N ARG A 110 12.11 4.07 7.70
CA ARG A 110 11.23 4.14 6.53
C ARG A 110 11.91 4.77 5.33
N ILE A 111 12.66 5.86 5.52
CA ILE A 111 13.44 6.56 4.48
C ILE A 111 14.45 5.61 3.83
N ILE A 112 15.17 4.81 4.65
CA ILE A 112 16.13 3.83 4.14
C ILE A 112 15.40 2.76 3.31
N ASN A 113 14.26 2.26 3.80
CA ASN A 113 13.49 1.24 3.08
C ASN A 113 12.89 1.78 1.77
N THR A 114 12.32 2.99 1.75
CA THR A 114 11.82 3.58 0.49
C THR A 114 12.93 3.83 -0.52
N LEU A 115 14.13 4.17 -0.05
CA LEU A 115 15.31 4.30 -0.91
C LEU A 115 15.70 2.94 -1.51
N LEU A 116 15.69 1.87 -0.70
CA LEU A 116 15.97 0.50 -1.17
C LEU A 116 14.90 -0.03 -2.13
N GLN A 117 13.64 0.41 -1.97
CA GLN A 117 12.53 0.12 -2.88
C GLN A 117 12.55 1.00 -4.14
N SER A 118 13.55 1.88 -4.33
CA SER A 118 13.65 2.85 -5.44
C SER A 118 12.52 3.89 -5.53
N ARG A 119 11.79 4.12 -4.43
CA ARG A 119 10.67 5.07 -4.34
C ARG A 119 11.16 6.47 -3.94
N PHE A 120 11.77 7.17 -4.89
CA PHE A 120 12.40 8.48 -4.63
C PHE A 120 11.41 9.59 -4.25
N SER A 121 10.24 9.63 -4.88
CA SER A 121 9.18 10.61 -4.54
C SER A 121 8.77 10.50 -3.06
N ASP A 122 8.57 9.27 -2.62
CA ASP A 122 8.14 8.96 -1.26
C ASP A 122 9.23 9.24 -0.22
N THR A 123 10.48 8.94 -0.58
CA THR A 123 11.66 9.26 0.23
C THR A 123 11.76 10.76 0.47
N GLY A 124 11.52 11.60 -0.55
CA GLY A 124 11.50 13.05 -0.41
C GLY A 124 10.41 13.55 0.55
N THR A 125 9.20 13.01 0.43
CA THR A 125 8.09 13.32 1.34
C THR A 125 8.41 12.91 2.78
N LEU A 126 8.94 11.70 3.00
CA LEU A 126 9.33 11.21 4.32
C LEU A 126 10.43 12.07 4.96
N LEU A 127 11.44 12.46 4.19
CA LEU A 127 12.49 13.37 4.65
C LEU A 127 11.93 14.73 5.05
N ALA A 128 11.04 15.30 4.24
CA ALA A 128 10.39 16.56 4.54
C ALA A 128 9.55 16.45 5.83
N ARG A 129 8.77 15.37 5.99
CA ARG A 129 8.01 15.09 7.20
C ARG A 129 8.90 14.99 8.43
N PHE A 130 9.97 14.20 8.36
CA PHE A 130 10.90 14.03 9.47
C PHE A 130 11.55 15.36 9.89
N ALA A 131 11.99 16.17 8.92
CA ALA A 131 12.59 17.48 9.20
C ALA A 131 11.58 18.44 9.85
N VAL A 132 10.38 18.55 9.26
CA VAL A 132 9.31 19.44 9.74
C VAL A 132 8.82 19.02 11.13
N ASN A 133 8.60 17.73 11.36
CA ASN A 133 8.12 17.22 12.65
C ASN A 133 9.22 17.27 13.73
N SER A 134 10.49 17.04 13.37
CA SER A 134 11.59 17.12 14.34
C SER A 134 11.88 18.56 14.76
N ILE A 135 11.88 19.51 13.82
CA ILE A 135 12.19 20.93 14.08
C ILE A 135 10.97 21.69 14.61
N GLY A 136 9.83 21.59 13.92
CA GLY A 136 8.62 22.35 14.23
C GLY A 136 7.65 21.62 15.16
N GLY A 137 7.77 20.31 15.31
CA GLY A 137 6.88 19.48 16.15
C GLY A 137 7.47 19.15 17.53
N VAL A 138 8.47 19.88 18.01
CA VAL A 138 9.16 19.62 19.30
C VAL A 138 9.66 18.17 19.36
N ALA A 139 10.61 17.82 18.48
CA ALA A 139 11.16 16.46 18.33
C ALA A 139 10.16 15.39 17.87
N GLY A 140 9.06 15.78 17.23
CA GLY A 140 8.04 14.87 16.69
C GLY A 140 6.85 14.61 17.62
N LEU A 141 6.72 15.33 18.73
CA LEU A 141 5.51 15.31 19.58
C LEU A 141 4.28 15.87 18.85
N GLY A 142 4.49 16.81 17.93
CA GLY A 142 3.47 17.33 17.01
C GLY A 142 3.66 16.82 15.58
N ASP A 143 2.57 16.82 14.79
CA ASP A 143 2.58 16.52 13.36
C ASP A 143 2.23 17.77 12.50
N PRO A 144 3.05 18.83 12.52
CA PRO A 144 2.86 19.98 11.64
C PRO A 144 2.94 19.60 10.15
N ALA A 145 3.64 18.53 9.81
CA ALA A 145 3.73 18.06 8.43
C ALA A 145 2.38 17.60 7.86
N ALA A 146 1.50 17.03 8.68
CA ALA A 146 0.13 16.70 8.26
C ALA A 146 -0.70 17.95 7.90
N LEU A 147 -0.51 19.06 8.63
CA LEU A 147 -1.18 20.33 8.32
C LEU A 147 -0.71 20.93 6.99
N MET A 148 0.52 20.60 6.56
CA MET A 148 1.08 21.00 5.26
C MET A 148 0.67 20.07 4.11
N GLY A 149 -0.18 19.06 4.36
CA GLY A 149 -0.65 18.12 3.34
C GLY A 149 0.36 17.01 2.98
N LEU A 150 1.45 16.85 3.74
CA LEU A 150 2.38 15.75 3.52
C LEU A 150 1.74 14.45 4.01
N GLN A 151 1.52 13.49 3.11
CA GLN A 151 0.91 12.21 3.49
C GLN A 151 1.88 11.33 4.29
N ARG A 152 1.34 10.53 5.23
CA ARG A 152 2.12 9.52 5.95
C ARG A 152 2.40 8.34 5.02
N ILE A 153 3.67 7.95 4.92
CA ILE A 153 4.10 6.85 4.04
C ILE A 153 4.57 5.67 4.90
N GLY A 154 4.04 4.50 4.58
CA GLY A 154 4.47 3.22 5.14
C GLY A 154 5.61 2.61 4.33
N ALA A 155 6.70 2.27 5.00
CA ALA A 155 7.76 1.43 4.43
C ALA A 155 8.33 0.52 5.53
N SER A 156 8.31 -0.78 5.28
CA SER A 156 8.90 -1.78 6.16
C SER A 156 9.96 -2.59 5.42
N PHE A 157 10.83 -3.25 6.18
CA PHE A 157 11.85 -4.12 5.60
C PHE A 157 11.23 -5.31 4.86
N GLY A 158 10.10 -5.85 5.34
CA GLY A 158 9.36 -6.90 4.64
C GLY A 158 8.92 -6.48 3.23
N GLN A 159 8.34 -5.28 3.09
CA GLN A 159 7.98 -4.73 1.77
C GLN A 159 9.20 -4.50 0.88
N THR A 160 10.35 -4.15 1.47
CA THR A 160 11.60 -4.07 0.73
C THR A 160 11.95 -5.45 0.18
N LEU A 161 12.01 -6.48 1.02
CA LEU A 161 12.33 -7.85 0.60
C LEU A 161 11.37 -8.38 -0.49
N ASP A 162 10.08 -8.08 -0.36
CA ASP A 162 9.07 -8.38 -1.38
C ASP A 162 9.39 -7.71 -2.73
N THR A 163 9.80 -6.44 -2.72
CA THR A 163 10.26 -5.73 -3.93
C THR A 163 11.47 -6.41 -4.59
N TRP A 164 12.31 -7.11 -3.81
CA TRP A 164 13.46 -7.88 -4.30
C TRP A 164 13.13 -9.35 -4.63
N GLY A 165 11.87 -9.76 -4.51
CA GLY A 165 11.39 -11.09 -4.88
C GLY A 165 11.63 -12.18 -3.82
N VAL A 166 11.79 -11.80 -2.55
CA VAL A 166 11.82 -12.77 -1.45
C VAL A 166 10.39 -13.14 -1.08
N PRO A 167 9.97 -14.41 -1.22
CA PRO A 167 8.62 -14.83 -0.87
C PRO A 167 8.40 -14.77 0.64
N ASP A 168 7.15 -14.57 1.04
CA ASP A 168 6.74 -14.69 2.44
C ASP A 168 7.01 -16.12 2.95
N GLY A 169 7.50 -16.20 4.20
CA GLY A 169 7.78 -17.47 4.86
C GLY A 169 6.53 -18.16 5.38
N ILE A 170 6.74 -19.19 6.20
CA ILE A 170 5.67 -19.80 7.00
C ILE A 170 5.04 -18.78 7.96
N PHE A 171 3.72 -18.85 8.13
CA PHE A 171 2.99 -17.99 9.05
C PHE A 171 3.18 -18.50 10.49
N LEU A 172 3.27 -17.57 11.45
CA LEU A 172 3.52 -17.83 12.87
C LEU A 172 2.80 -16.80 13.75
#